data_AF-A0A1V1PT42-F1
#
_entry.id   AF-A0A1V1PT42-F1
#
_cell.length_a   1.000
_cell.length_b   1.000
_cell.length_c   1.000
_cell.angle_alpha   90.00
_cell.angle_beta   90.00
_cell.angle_gamma   90.00
#
_symmetry.space_group_name_H-M   'P 1'
#
loop_
_entity.id
_entity.type
_entity.pdbx_description
1 polymer ?
#
loop_
_entity_poly.entity_id
_entity_poly.type
_entity_poly.pdbx_seq_one_letter_code
_entity_poly.pdbx_strand_id
1 'polypeptide(L)'
;MRTHIIAAILLASASTASAQTAPERPIAAPPAVNASFEQRNDWCQKYAEWYVSRVPDKEPTPADVRPTHRLEVEVQFCQPNPPEYQRLTIAELNGTTSAS
;
A
#
# COMPACT_ATOMS: atom_id res chain seq x y z
N MET A 1 -10.46 2.45 63.98
CA MET A 1 -10.72 1.68 62.74
C MET A 1 -10.71 2.66 61.58
N ARG A 2 -9.56 2.79 60.93
CA ARG A 2 -9.26 2.29 59.58
C ARG A 2 -9.97 3.08 58.47
N THR A 3 -9.27 4.11 58.04
CA THR A 3 -9.40 4.83 56.77
C THR A 3 -9.35 3.86 55.59
N HIS A 4 -10.30 3.97 54.67
CA HIS A 4 -10.21 3.34 53.35
C HIS A 4 -10.47 4.39 52.27
N ILE A 5 -9.37 4.88 51.69
CA ILE A 5 -9.36 5.73 50.49
C ILE A 5 -9.58 4.78 49.31
N ILE A 6 -10.71 4.91 48.63
CA ILE A 6 -11.02 4.15 47.42
C ILE A 6 -10.36 4.87 46.24
N ALA A 7 -9.17 4.40 45.85
CA ALA A 7 -8.51 4.85 44.63
C ALA A 7 -9.17 4.14 43.42
N ALA A 8 -10.08 4.83 42.75
CA ALA A 8 -10.59 4.41 41.45
C ALA A 8 -9.55 4.76 40.38
N ILE A 9 -8.66 3.80 40.09
CA ILE A 9 -7.72 3.90 38.97
C ILE A 9 -8.53 3.57 37.70
N LEU A 10 -9.06 4.61 37.05
CA LEU A 10 -9.57 4.52 35.69
C LEU A 10 -8.36 4.33 34.75
N LEU A 11 -8.05 3.07 34.43
CA LEU A 11 -7.16 2.73 33.32
C LEU A 11 -7.83 3.21 32.01
N ALA A 12 -7.52 4.43 31.59
CA ALA A 12 -7.82 4.89 30.26
C ALA A 12 -6.91 4.12 29.29
N SER A 13 -7.43 3.04 28.71
CA SER A 13 -6.82 2.37 27.57
C SER A 13 -6.89 3.32 26.36
N ALA A 14 -5.92 4.24 26.25
CA ALA A 14 -5.72 5.01 25.05
C ALA A 14 -5.20 4.07 23.97
N SER A 15 -6.12 3.47 23.20
CA SER A 15 -5.78 2.82 21.94
C SER A 15 -5.20 3.88 21.02
N THR A 16 -3.88 3.96 20.93
CA THR A 16 -3.21 4.75 19.90
C THR A 16 -3.49 4.08 18.56
N ALA A 17 -4.63 4.41 17.95
CA ALA A 17 -4.86 4.13 16.55
C ALA A 17 -3.85 4.94 15.75
N SER A 18 -2.76 4.29 15.32
CA SER A 18 -1.84 4.87 14.36
C SER A 18 -2.62 5.09 13.07
N ALA A 19 -2.92 6.35 12.74
CA ALA A 19 -3.45 6.69 11.43
C ALA A 19 -2.38 6.30 10.39
N GLN A 20 -2.58 5.16 9.71
CA GLN A 20 -1.69 4.75 8.64
C GLN A 20 -1.85 5.76 7.50
N THR A 21 -0.83 6.57 7.26
CA THR A 21 -0.81 7.49 6.13
C THR A 21 -0.91 6.69 4.85
N ALA A 22 -1.88 7.01 3.98
CA ALA A 22 -2.02 6.34 2.70
C ALA A 22 -0.73 6.55 1.87
N PRO A 23 -0.24 5.52 1.16
CA PRO A 23 0.97 5.64 0.36
C PRO A 23 0.81 6.73 -0.71
N GLU A 24 1.85 7.53 -0.89
CA GLU A 24 1.90 8.58 -1.92
C GLU A 24 2.53 8.05 -3.20
N ARG A 25 2.11 8.62 -4.34
CA ARG A 25 2.73 8.29 -5.62
C ARG A 25 4.20 8.76 -5.60
N PRO A 26 5.16 7.92 -6.01
CA PRO A 26 6.53 8.37 -6.21
C PRO A 26 6.61 9.58 -7.15
N ILE A 27 7.28 10.64 -6.69
CA ILE A 27 7.52 11.86 -7.47
C ILE A 27 8.60 11.61 -8.54
N ALA A 28 9.57 10.75 -8.23
CA ALA A 28 10.61 10.37 -9.16
C ALA A 28 10.05 9.63 -10.38
N ALA A 29 10.59 9.97 -11.55
CA ALA A 29 10.28 9.25 -12.79
C ALA A 29 10.64 7.76 -12.67
N PRO A 30 9.94 6.87 -13.37
CA PRO A 30 10.28 5.45 -13.40
C PRO A 30 11.71 5.27 -13.92
N PRO A 31 12.53 4.43 -13.28
CA PRO A 31 13.87 4.13 -13.76
C PRO A 31 13.81 3.41 -15.11
N ALA A 32 14.84 3.59 -15.93
CA ALA A 32 14.95 2.91 -17.21
C ALA A 32 15.04 1.38 -17.05
N VAL A 33 14.70 0.64 -18.11
CA VAL A 33 14.75 -0.83 -18.14
C VAL A 33 16.16 -1.36 -17.81
N ASN A 34 17.20 -0.64 -18.21
CA ASN A 34 18.60 -0.99 -17.99
C ASN A 34 19.21 -0.38 -16.71
N ALA A 35 18.42 0.28 -15.85
CA ALA A 35 18.88 0.73 -14.53
C ALA A 35 19.29 -0.46 -13.66
N SER A 36 19.90 -0.24 -12.49
CA SER A 36 20.24 -1.35 -11.60
C SER A 36 18.97 -2.07 -11.11
N PHE A 37 19.09 -3.35 -10.76
CA PHE A 37 17.98 -4.09 -10.16
C PHE A 37 17.43 -3.39 -8.92
N GLU A 38 18.31 -2.91 -8.04
CA GLU A 38 17.94 -2.20 -6.81
C GLU A 38 17.15 -0.92 -7.10
N GLN A 39 17.59 -0.11 -8.07
CA GLN A 39 16.86 1.10 -8.48
C GLN A 39 15.46 0.77 -9.01
N ARG A 40 15.33 -0.26 -9.84
CA ARG A 40 14.02 -0.69 -10.34
C ARG A 40 13.14 -1.22 -9.22
N ASN A 41 13.69 -2.08 -8.36
CA ASN A 41 12.97 -2.68 -7.24
C ASN A 41 12.45 -1.62 -6.25
N ASP A 42 13.30 -0.70 -5.81
CA ASP A 42 12.93 0.35 -4.86
C ASP A 42 11.81 1.25 -5.39
N TRP A 43 11.89 1.60 -6.68
CA TRP A 43 10.85 2.41 -7.31
C TRP A 43 9.55 1.61 -7.46
N CYS A 44 9.64 0.34 -7.90
CA CYS A 44 8.49 -0.53 -8.11
C CYS A 44 7.74 -0.85 -6.82
N GLN A 45 8.44 -1.06 -5.69
CA GLN A 45 7.80 -1.28 -4.39
C GLN A 45 6.90 -0.09 -4.02
N LYS A 46 7.47 1.11 -4.00
CA LYS A 46 6.74 2.34 -3.64
C LYS A 46 5.58 2.63 -4.61
N TYR A 47 5.81 2.42 -5.90
CA TYR A 47 4.77 2.67 -6.90
C TYR A 47 3.65 1.64 -6.85
N ALA A 48 3.96 0.36 -6.67
CA ALA A 48 2.97 -0.71 -6.55
C ALA A 48 2.13 -0.56 -5.27
N GLU A 49 2.74 -0.19 -4.14
CA GLU A 49 2.01 0.12 -2.89
C GLU A 49 0.99 1.24 -3.10
N TRP A 50 1.43 2.34 -3.74
CA TRP A 50 0.52 3.42 -4.11
C TRP A 50 -0.59 2.94 -5.05
N TYR A 51 -0.25 2.18 -6.09
CA TYR A 51 -1.22 1.71 -7.07
C TYR A 51 -2.29 0.79 -6.46
N VAL A 52 -1.88 -0.21 -5.69
CA VAL A 52 -2.78 -1.16 -5.00
C VAL A 52 -3.71 -0.42 -4.04
N SER A 53 -3.25 0.66 -3.38
CA SER A 53 -4.09 1.49 -2.51
C SER A 53 -5.22 2.24 -3.23
N ARG A 54 -5.14 2.38 -4.57
CA ARG A 54 -6.11 3.14 -5.38
C ARG A 54 -7.10 2.27 -6.13
N VAL A 55 -6.75 1.01 -6.38
CA VAL A 55 -7.61 0.09 -7.12
C VAL A 55 -8.25 -0.87 -6.13
N PRO A 56 -9.59 -0.85 -5.97
CA PRO A 56 -10.29 -1.75 -5.05
C PRO A 56 -10.09 -3.21 -5.47
N ASP A 57 -10.11 -4.11 -4.50
CA ASP A 57 -10.12 -5.54 -4.80
C ASP A 57 -11.40 -5.90 -5.56
N LYS A 58 -11.25 -6.57 -6.70
CA LYS A 58 -12.37 -6.89 -7.60
C LYS A 58 -13.24 -8.03 -7.05
N GLU A 59 -12.69 -8.87 -6.18
CA GLU A 59 -13.37 -10.04 -5.60
C GLU A 59 -12.82 -10.33 -4.20
N PRO A 60 -13.59 -11.03 -3.33
CA PRO A 60 -13.04 -11.55 -2.08
C PRO A 60 -11.90 -12.52 -2.38
N THR A 61 -10.71 -12.20 -1.86
CA THR A 61 -9.51 -13.02 -2.02
C THR A 61 -9.75 -14.42 -1.40
N PRO A 62 -9.39 -15.51 -2.09
CA PRO A 62 -9.45 -16.85 -1.51
C PRO A 62 -8.71 -16.97 -0.18
N ALA A 63 -9.20 -17.81 0.74
CA ALA A 63 -8.66 -17.91 2.10
C ALA A 63 -7.21 -18.40 2.18
N ASP A 64 -6.73 -19.08 1.14
CA ASP A 64 -5.36 -19.56 0.99
C ASP A 64 -4.38 -18.53 0.40
N VAL A 65 -4.87 -17.35 0.01
CA VAL A 65 -4.06 -16.26 -0.53
C VAL A 65 -3.69 -15.28 0.58
N ARG A 66 -2.40 -15.02 0.71
CA ARG A 66 -1.86 -14.08 1.71
C ARG A 66 -2.32 -12.64 1.39
N PRO A 67 -2.56 -11.79 2.41
CA PRO A 67 -2.93 -10.39 2.19
C PRO A 67 -1.93 -9.57 1.35
N THR A 68 -0.64 -9.93 1.39
CA THR A 68 0.42 -9.24 0.62
C THR A 68 0.55 -9.72 -0.82
N HIS A 69 -0.15 -10.79 -1.20
CA HIS A 69 0.07 -11.46 -2.48
C HIS A 69 -0.12 -10.53 -3.68
N ARG A 70 -1.17 -9.71 -3.65
CA ARG A 70 -1.44 -8.73 -4.71
C ARG A 70 -0.26 -7.77 -4.89
N LEU A 71 0.26 -7.21 -3.79
CA LEU A 71 1.41 -6.32 -3.85
C LEU A 71 2.66 -7.03 -4.41
N GLU A 72 2.92 -8.27 -3.98
CA GLU A 72 4.05 -9.07 -4.47
C GLU A 72 3.98 -9.26 -5.99
N VAL A 73 2.80 -9.56 -6.53
CA VAL A 73 2.55 -9.71 -7.98
C VAL A 73 2.80 -8.40 -8.71
N GLU A 74 2.27 -7.28 -8.22
CA GLU A 74 2.43 -5.97 -8.86
C GLU A 74 3.89 -5.51 -8.90
N VAL A 75 4.66 -5.76 -7.82
CA VAL A 75 6.10 -5.47 -7.79
C VAL A 75 6.83 -6.33 -8.83
N GLN A 76 6.50 -7.62 -8.91
CA GLN A 76 7.11 -8.53 -9.89
C GLN A 76 6.78 -8.13 -11.33
N PHE A 77 5.57 -7.65 -11.60
CA PHE A 77 5.17 -7.19 -12.93
C PHE A 77 5.81 -5.84 -13.31
N CYS A 78 6.05 -4.96 -12.34
CA CYS A 78 6.72 -3.68 -12.55
C CYS A 78 8.21 -3.82 -12.91
N GLN A 79 8.94 -4.71 -12.23
CA GLN A 79 10.41 -4.80 -12.28
C GLN A 79 11.04 -4.94 -13.69
N PRO A 80 10.45 -5.70 -14.64
CA PRO A 80 11.01 -5.85 -15.98
C PRO A 80 10.95 -4.56 -16.81
N ASN A 81 9.93 -3.71 -16.62
CA ASN A 81 9.77 -2.49 -17.38
C ASN A 81 8.95 -1.42 -16.60
N PRO A 82 9.59 -0.69 -15.67
CA PRO A 82 8.90 0.29 -14.83
C PRO A 82 8.20 1.42 -15.61
N PRO A 83 8.77 1.97 -16.70
CA PRO A 83 8.07 2.99 -17.50
C PRO A 83 6.79 2.49 -18.15
N GLU A 84 6.80 1.28 -18.69
CA GLU A 84 5.62 0.68 -19.30
C GLU A 84 4.55 0.34 -18.26
N TYR A 85 4.97 -0.20 -17.11
CA TYR A 85 4.06 -0.47 -16.01
C TYR A 85 3.33 0.80 -15.56
N GLN A 86 4.07 1.90 -15.34
CA GLN A 86 3.47 3.19 -15.00
C GLN A 86 2.46 3.66 -16.05
N ARG A 87 2.77 3.49 -17.33
CA ARG A 87 1.88 3.90 -18.43
C ARG A 87 0.56 3.13 -18.37
N LEU A 88 0.63 1.81 -18.16
CA LEU A 88 -0.54 0.93 -18.09
C LEU A 88 -1.42 1.23 -16.87
N THR A 89 -0.83 1.36 -15.69
CA THR A 89 -1.59 1.60 -14.45
C THR A 89 -2.25 2.97 -14.42
N ILE A 90 -1.60 4.01 -14.98
CA ILE A 90 -2.23 5.33 -15.14
C ILE A 90 -3.44 5.24 -16.09
N ALA A 91 -3.31 4.49 -17.19
CA ALA A 91 -4.42 4.27 -18.10
C ALA A 91 -5.59 3.54 -17.41
N GLU A 92 -5.31 2.50 -16.61
CA GLU A 92 -6.34 1.80 -15.82
C GLU A 92 -7.03 2.71 -14.81
N LEU A 93 -6.28 3.52 -14.05
CA LEU A 93 -6.85 4.46 -13.07
C LEU A 93 -7.73 5.51 -13.75
N ASN A 94 -7.31 6.04 -14.90
CA ASN A 94 -8.09 7.01 -15.67
C ASN A 94 -9.36 6.36 -16.26
N GLY A 95 -9.27 5.10 -16.71
CA GLY A 95 -10.42 4.34 -17.21
C GLY A 95 -11.43 4.00 -16.10
N THR A 96 -10.94 3.67 -14.90
CA THR A 96 -11.76 3.37 -13.71
C THR A 96 -12.57 4.59 -13.26
N THR A 97 -12.04 5.80 -13.46
CA THR A 97 -12.72 7.06 -13.12
C THR A 97 -13.95 7.34 -14.01
N SER A 98 -14.05 6.69 -15.18
CA SER A 98 -15.17 6.90 -16.12
C SER A 98 -16.38 5.99 -15.89
N ALA A 99 -16.31 5.08 -14.91
CA ALA A 99 -17.37 4.10 -14.61
C ALA A 99 -18.20 4.44 -13.36
N SER A 100 -18.09 5.66 -12.83
CA SER A 100 -18.89 6.16 -11.70
C SER A 100 -19.92 7.19 -12.12
#